data_AF-A0A8I1TG28-F1
#
_entry.id   AF-A0A8I1TG28-F1
#
_cell.length_a   1.000
_cell.length_b   1.000
_cell.length_c   1.000
_cell.angle_alpha   90.00
_cell.angle_beta   90.00
_cell.angle_gamma   90.00
#
_symmetry.space_group_name_H-M   'P 1'
#
loop_
_entity.id
_entity.type
_entity.pdbx_description
1 polymer ?
#
loop_
_entity_poly.entity_id
_entity_poly.type
_entity_poly.pdbx_seq_one_letter_code
_entity_poly.pdbx_strand_id
1 'polypeptide(L)'
;MQIVGTQVLPEAGGKKGYTVEFVGEHGDVVSVSLRSDSDVSRANALAKAKAFLKQIIENDDLPEAEDQANAGKGPDLSVRVTARRSRDEAEIEEQLDEGLEETFPASDPVSITTTAIPRGTPPPPREPH
;
A
#
# COMPACT_ATOMS: atom_id res chain seq x y z
N MET A 1 13.01 -15.71 9.33
CA MET A 1 12.09 -14.57 9.49
C MET A 1 12.82 -13.43 10.20
N GLN A 2 13.52 -12.58 9.45
CA GLN A 2 14.12 -11.37 9.98
C GLN A 2 13.30 -10.17 9.50
N ILE A 3 12.93 -9.29 10.43
CA ILE A 3 12.21 -8.05 10.11
C ILE A 3 13.22 -6.99 9.72
N VAL A 4 13.07 -6.44 8.51
CA VAL A 4 13.96 -5.43 7.93
C VAL A 4 13.36 -4.02 7.98
N GLY A 5 12.04 -3.91 8.19
CA GLY A 5 11.33 -2.63 8.25
C GLY A 5 10.16 -2.64 9.21
N THR A 6 9.86 -1.48 9.79
CA THR A 6 8.65 -1.29 10.59
C THR A 6 8.06 0.10 10.38
N GLN A 7 6.77 0.19 10.08
CA GLN A 7 6.07 1.45 9.87
C GLN A 7 4.81 1.53 10.73
N VAL A 8 4.47 2.73 11.22
CA VAL A 8 3.24 3.01 11.96
C VAL A 8 2.41 4.03 11.20
N LEU A 9 1.26 3.59 10.68
CA LEU A 9 0.36 4.39 9.87
C LEU A 9 -0.89 4.77 10.69
N PRO A 10 -1.26 6.06 10.76
CA PRO A 10 -2.49 6.48 11.43
C PRO A 10 -3.73 6.23 10.55
N GLU A 11 -4.77 5.61 11.10
CA GLU A 11 -6.08 5.47 10.42
C GLU A 11 -6.97 6.67 10.72
N ALA A 12 -7.48 7.34 9.68
CA ALA A 12 -8.26 8.58 9.77
C ALA A 12 -7.59 9.65 10.66
N GLY A 13 -6.28 9.87 10.47
CA GLY A 13 -5.50 10.81 11.26
C GLY A 13 -5.28 10.38 12.71
N GLY A 14 -5.37 9.07 13.00
CA GLY A 14 -5.19 8.50 14.34
C GLY A 14 -6.48 8.44 15.15
N LYS A 15 -7.60 8.95 14.62
CA LYS A 15 -8.92 8.92 15.28
C LYS A 15 -9.55 7.53 15.27
N LYS A 16 -9.30 6.75 14.21
CA LYS A 16 -9.85 5.39 14.08
C LYS A 16 -8.89 4.32 14.61
N GLY A 17 -7.59 4.60 14.62
CA GLY A 17 -6.58 3.64 15.03
C GLY A 17 -5.22 3.89 14.44
N TYR A 18 -4.36 2.89 14.58
CA TYR A 18 -3.03 2.83 14.01
C TYR A 18 -2.79 1.42 13.45
N THR A 19 -2.21 1.36 12.26
CA THR A 19 -1.73 0.11 11.66
C THR A 19 -0.22 0.06 11.78
N VAL A 20 0.30 -1.04 12.31
CA VAL A 20 1.74 -1.30 12.40
C VAL A 20 2.09 -2.37 11.37
N GLU A 21 2.98 -2.03 10.43
CA GLU A 21 3.45 -2.96 9.40
C GLU A 21 4.87 -3.41 9.69
N PHE A 22 5.08 -4.72 9.67
CA PHE A 22 6.38 -5.37 9.81
C PHE A 22 6.74 -5.99 8.45
N VAL A 23 7.87 -5.57 7.89
CA VAL A 23 8.35 -6.06 6.59
C VAL A 23 9.52 -7.01 6.82
N GLY A 24 9.39 -8.24 6.33
CA GLY A 24 10.40 -9.28 6.33
C GLY A 24 11.38 -9.14 5.16
N GLU A 25 12.56 -9.73 5.33
CA GLU A 25 13.64 -9.71 4.32
C GLU A 25 13.24 -10.28 2.95
N HIS A 26 12.31 -11.25 2.93
CA HIS A 26 11.83 -11.89 1.71
C HIS A 26 10.61 -11.20 1.09
N GLY A 27 10.25 -10.01 1.59
CA GLY A 27 9.06 -9.26 1.13
C GLY A 27 7.76 -9.65 1.83
N ASP A 28 7.79 -10.58 2.79
CA ASP A 28 6.65 -10.89 3.65
C ASP A 28 6.23 -9.64 4.45
N VAL A 29 4.94 -9.34 4.52
CA VAL A 29 4.43 -8.21 5.31
C VAL A 29 3.38 -8.70 6.30
N VAL A 30 3.56 -8.33 7.57
CA VAL A 30 2.59 -8.57 8.64
C VAL A 30 2.06 -7.22 9.10
N SER A 31 0.75 -7.01 8.96
CA SER A 31 0.10 -5.76 9.36
C SER A 31 -0.80 -6.01 10.57
N VAL A 32 -0.59 -5.23 11.64
CA VAL A 32 -1.39 -5.27 12.88
C VAL A 32 -2.19 -3.98 12.99
N SER A 33 -3.51 -4.07 12.80
CA SER A 33 -4.42 -2.94 12.96
C SER A 33 -4.92 -2.82 14.40
N LEU A 34 -4.53 -1.75 15.08
CA LEU A 34 -5.00 -1.41 16.42
C LEU A 34 -6.07 -0.33 16.32
N ARG A 35 -7.30 -0.68 16.67
CA ARG A 35 -8.38 0.31 16.80
C ARG A 35 -8.01 1.32 17.88
N SER A 36 -8.33 2.60 17.65
CA SER A 36 -8.15 3.63 18.66
C SER A 36 -9.20 3.44 19.75
N ASP A 37 -8.91 2.55 20.69
CA ASP A 37 -9.46 2.60 22.03
C ASP A 37 -8.58 3.54 22.87
N SER A 38 -9.10 4.15 23.93
CA SER A 38 -8.60 5.37 24.62
C SER A 38 -7.08 5.45 24.88
N ASP A 39 -6.40 4.30 24.90
CA ASP A 39 -4.98 4.15 25.18
C ASP A 39 -4.09 3.92 23.94
N VAL A 40 -4.58 3.98 22.70
CA VAL A 40 -3.75 3.74 21.50
C VAL A 40 -3.33 5.06 20.85
N SER A 41 -2.03 5.24 20.68
CA SER A 41 -1.40 6.41 20.08
C SER A 41 -0.21 6.02 19.21
N ARG A 42 0.27 6.94 18.37
CA ARG A 42 1.46 6.71 17.53
C ARG A 42 2.69 6.26 18.35
N ALA A 43 2.84 6.79 19.56
CA ALA A 43 3.98 6.52 20.43
C ALA A 43 3.97 5.11 21.02
N ASN A 44 2.77 4.51 21.23
CA ASN A 44 2.64 3.21 21.90
C ASN A 44 2.09 2.10 20.98
N ALA A 45 1.63 2.43 19.77
CA ALA A 45 1.08 1.47 18.82
C ALA A 45 2.06 0.33 18.52
N LEU A 46 3.35 0.63 18.34
CA LEU A 46 4.37 -0.40 18.08
C LEU A 46 4.53 -1.36 19.27
N ALA A 47 4.57 -0.85 20.49
CA ALA A 47 4.69 -1.67 21.69
C ALA A 47 3.45 -2.57 21.87
N LYS A 48 2.26 -2.02 21.65
CA LYS A 48 1.00 -2.76 21.71
C LYS A 48 0.90 -3.85 20.64
N ALA A 49 1.30 -3.55 19.40
CA ALA A 49 1.30 -4.53 18.32
C ALA A 49 2.21 -5.72 18.62
N LYS A 50 3.41 -5.47 19.18
CA LYS A 50 4.32 -6.55 19.62
C LYS A 50 3.73 -7.38 20.75
N ALA A 51 3.13 -6.75 21.74
CA ALA A 51 2.48 -7.45 22.85
C ALA A 51 1.33 -8.34 22.36
N PHE A 52 0.51 -7.82 21.44
CA PHE A 52 -0.59 -8.57 20.83
C PHE A 52 -0.11 -9.80 20.05
N LEU A 53 0.90 -9.63 19.18
CA LEU A 53 1.51 -10.75 18.45
C LEU A 53 2.10 -11.80 19.39
N LYS A 54 2.80 -11.36 20.44
CA LYS A 54 3.35 -12.26 21.46
C LYS A 54 2.25 -13.07 22.14
N GLN A 55 1.14 -12.43 22.50
CA GLN A 55 0.01 -13.10 23.12
C GLN A 55 -0.63 -14.17 22.21
N ILE A 56 -0.76 -13.90 20.91
CA ILE A 56 -1.26 -14.90 19.95
C ILE A 56 -0.32 -16.13 19.92
N ILE A 57 0.99 -15.89 19.86
CA ILE A 57 1.99 -16.97 19.80
C ILE A 57 2.02 -17.78 21.11
N GLU A 58 1.88 -17.12 22.27
CA GLU A 58 1.94 -17.80 23.57
C GLU A 58 0.69 -18.65 23.87
N ASN A 59 -0.48 -18.23 23.40
CA ASN A 59 -1.73 -18.96 23.68
C ASN A 59 -2.03 -20.05 22.65
N ASP A 60 -1.42 -20.03 21.45
CA ASP A 60 -1.71 -20.94 20.32
C ASP A 60 -3.21 -21.04 19.94
N ASP A 61 -4.04 -20.19 20.53
CA ASP A 61 -5.49 -20.01 20.30
C ASP A 61 -5.67 -19.11 19.09
N LEU A 62 -5.38 -19.65 17.90
CA LEU A 62 -5.97 -19.12 16.69
C LEU A 62 -7.36 -19.73 16.57
N PRO A 63 -8.43 -18.93 16.41
CA PRO A 63 -9.73 -19.51 16.09
C PRO A 63 -9.54 -20.32 14.81
N GLU A 64 -9.69 -21.65 14.92
CA GLU A 64 -9.83 -22.47 13.73
C GLU A 64 -10.97 -21.85 12.93
N ALA A 65 -10.80 -21.74 11.61
CA ALA A 65 -11.82 -21.14 10.76
C ALA A 65 -13.08 -22.01 10.82
N GLU A 66 -13.93 -21.76 11.81
CA GLU A 66 -15.21 -22.41 11.95
C GLU A 66 -16.01 -22.10 10.69
N ASP A 67 -16.45 -23.17 10.02
CA ASP A 67 -17.22 -23.13 8.79
C ASP A 67 -18.36 -22.12 8.93
N GLN A 68 -18.52 -21.24 7.94
CA GLN A 68 -19.24 -19.96 7.98
C GLN A 68 -20.78 -20.10 8.10
N ALA A 69 -21.29 -20.93 9.02
CA ALA A 69 -22.71 -21.22 9.15
C ALA A 69 -23.36 -20.62 10.42
N ASN A 70 -22.62 -20.02 11.36
CA ASN A 70 -23.20 -19.38 12.53
C ASN A 70 -22.72 -17.93 12.74
N ALA A 71 -23.23 -17.05 11.89
CA ALA A 71 -23.21 -15.62 12.14
C ALA A 71 -24.09 -15.27 13.35
N GLY A 72 -23.49 -15.23 14.53
CA GLY A 72 -24.21 -14.82 15.73
C GLY A 72 -23.36 -14.73 16.99
N LYS A 73 -22.85 -13.52 17.26
CA LYS A 73 -22.44 -13.03 18.60
C LYS A 73 -20.99 -13.31 19.05
N GLY A 74 -20.03 -12.70 18.36
CA GLY A 74 -18.68 -12.42 18.88
C GLY A 74 -18.18 -11.07 18.36
N PRO A 75 -17.26 -10.36 19.05
CA PRO A 75 -16.73 -9.10 18.55
C PRO A 75 -16.06 -9.37 17.20
N ASP A 76 -16.42 -8.56 16.21
CA ASP A 76 -16.00 -8.55 14.80
C ASP A 76 -14.48 -8.72 14.64
N LEU A 77 -14.02 -9.96 14.76
CA LEU A 77 -12.73 -10.45 14.29
C LEU A 77 -12.96 -11.02 12.90
N SER A 78 -13.51 -10.20 12.01
CA SER A 78 -13.25 -10.39 10.60
C SER A 78 -11.74 -10.28 10.45
N VAL A 79 -11.07 -11.43 10.37
CA VAL A 79 -10.01 -11.61 9.38
C VAL A 79 -10.48 -10.79 8.20
N ARG A 80 -9.84 -9.64 7.95
CA ARG A 80 -10.16 -8.82 6.79
C ARG A 80 -9.76 -9.69 5.61
N VAL A 81 -10.68 -10.58 5.23
CA VAL A 81 -10.76 -11.23 3.95
C VAL A 81 -10.64 -10.04 3.03
N THR A 82 -9.44 -9.89 2.48
CA THR A 82 -9.12 -8.77 1.61
C THR A 82 -10.27 -8.66 0.62
N ALA A 83 -10.74 -7.44 0.33
CA ALA A 83 -11.89 -7.20 -0.55
C ALA A 83 -11.87 -8.05 -1.85
N ARG A 84 -10.66 -8.46 -2.28
CA ARG A 84 -10.38 -9.50 -3.29
C ARG A 84 -11.20 -10.80 -3.20
N ARG A 85 -11.64 -11.25 -2.02
CA ARG A 85 -12.37 -12.54 -1.88
C ARG A 85 -13.88 -12.39 -1.69
N SER A 86 -14.37 -11.18 -1.48
CA SER A 86 -15.77 -10.92 -1.08
C SER A 86 -16.54 -10.08 -2.10
N ARG A 87 -15.97 -9.81 -3.27
CA ARG A 87 -16.63 -9.08 -4.35
C ARG A 87 -16.68 -9.99 -5.58
N ASP A 88 -17.83 -10.01 -6.26
CA ASP A 88 -18.04 -10.70 -7.53
C ASP A 88 -16.91 -10.37 -8.51
N GLU A 89 -16.23 -11.40 -9.02
CA GLU A 89 -15.09 -11.28 -9.96
C GLU A 89 -15.44 -10.36 -11.15
N ALA A 90 -16.69 -10.40 -11.59
CA ALA A 90 -17.23 -9.55 -12.65
C ALA A 90 -17.23 -8.04 -12.32
N GLU A 91 -17.56 -7.64 -11.08
CA GLU A 91 -17.51 -6.22 -10.68
C GLU A 91 -16.07 -5.70 -10.62
N ILE A 92 -15.11 -6.58 -10.31
CA ILE A 92 -13.68 -6.23 -10.27
C ILE A 92 -13.13 -6.09 -11.69
N GLU A 93 -13.53 -6.99 -12.59
CA GLU A 93 -13.13 -6.95 -14.00
C GLU A 93 -13.64 -5.69 -14.70
N GLU A 94 -14.89 -5.28 -14.45
CA GLU A 94 -15.46 -4.03 -14.98
C GLU A 94 -14.71 -2.78 -14.50
N GLN A 95 -14.37 -2.71 -13.20
CA GLN A 95 -13.60 -1.60 -12.64
C GLN A 95 -12.15 -1.55 -13.15
N LEU A 96 -11.55 -2.72 -13.42
CA LEU A 96 -10.20 -2.80 -13.99
C LEU A 96 -10.21 -2.29 -15.44
N ASP A 97 -11.22 -2.65 -16.22
CA ASP A 97 -11.37 -2.22 -17.61
C ASP A 97 -11.58 -0.71 -17.68
N GLU A 98 -12.51 -0.14 -16.89
CA GLU A 98 -12.77 1.30 -16.84
C GLU A 98 -11.51 2.11 -16.45
N GLY A 99 -10.70 1.62 -15.51
CA GLY A 99 -9.44 2.26 -15.12
C GLY A 99 -8.32 2.15 -16.18
N LEU A 100 -8.33 1.08 -16.99
CA LEU A 100 -7.42 0.93 -18.12
C LEU A 100 -7.83 1.83 -19.29
N GLU A 101 -9.14 2.04 -19.50
CA GLU A 101 -9.65 2.95 -20.53
C GLU A 101 -9.22 4.41 -20.30
N GLU A 102 -9.13 4.88 -19.05
CA GLU A 102 -8.66 6.25 -18.74
C GLU A 102 -7.12 6.42 -18.77
N THR A 103 -6.34 5.33 -18.78
CA THR A 103 -4.87 5.37 -18.65
C THR A 103 -4.12 5.28 -19.98
N PHE A 104 -4.82 5.09 -21.10
CA PHE A 104 -4.21 5.18 -22.42
C PHE A 104 -4.53 6.52 -23.08
N PRO A 105 -3.64 7.53 -23.00
CA PRO A 105 -3.60 8.50 -24.08
C PRO A 105 -3.33 7.67 -25.34
N ALA A 106 -4.26 7.64 -26.29
CA ALA A 106 -4.15 6.85 -27.53
C ALA A 106 -2.98 7.27 -28.44
N SER A 107 -1.93 7.91 -27.92
CA SER A 107 -0.65 8.21 -28.55
C SER A 107 0.30 8.66 -27.45
N ASP A 108 1.45 8.00 -27.30
CA ASP A 108 2.60 8.56 -26.59
C ASP A 108 2.75 10.07 -26.91
N PRO A 109 3.14 10.93 -25.96
CA PRO A 109 3.34 12.35 -26.24
C PRO A 109 4.26 12.50 -27.46
N VAL A 110 3.85 13.34 -28.41
CA VAL A 110 4.64 13.62 -29.62
C VAL A 110 6.03 14.09 -29.18
N SER A 111 7.06 13.29 -29.48
CA SER A 111 8.44 13.62 -29.19
C SER A 111 8.83 14.91 -29.93
N ILE A 112 9.09 15.98 -29.17
CA ILE A 112 9.47 17.27 -29.71
C ILE A 112 10.98 17.24 -30.02
N THR A 113 11.37 16.92 -31.27
CA THR A 113 12.76 17.10 -31.70
C THR A 113 12.97 18.57 -32.06
N THR A 114 13.34 19.40 -31.08
CA THR A 114 13.82 20.76 -31.36
C THR A 114 15.25 20.68 -31.92
N THR A 115 15.38 20.80 -33.24
CA THR A 115 16.69 20.99 -33.87
C THR A 115 17.10 22.46 -33.73
N ALA A 116 17.99 22.73 -32.78
CA ALA A 116 18.67 24.01 -32.71
C ALA A 116 19.73 24.06 -33.81
N ILE A 117 19.39 24.59 -35.00
CA ILE A 117 20.41 25.01 -35.96
C ILE A 117 20.82 26.44 -35.59
N PRO A 118 22.01 26.68 -35.00
CA PRO A 118 22.52 28.03 -34.81
C PRO A 118 22.90 28.59 -36.19
N ARG A 119 21.98 29.34 -36.80
CA ARG A 119 22.25 30.06 -38.04
C ARG A 119 22.96 31.37 -37.66
N GLY A 120 24.28 31.31 -37.46
CA GLY A 120 25.06 32.52 -37.22
C GLY A 120 26.48 32.28 -36.74
N THR A 121 27.37 31.85 -37.63
CA THR A 121 28.80 32.16 -37.48
C THR A 121 29.25 32.83 -38.78
N PRO A 122 29.54 34.14 -38.78
CA PRO A 122 30.04 34.81 -39.97
C PRO A 122 31.44 34.26 -40.32
N PRO A 123 31.78 34.17 -41.62
CA PRO A 123 33.10 33.68 -42.04
C PRO A 123 34.21 34.62 -41.53
N PRO A 124 35.35 34.09 -41.08
CA PRO A 124 36.47 34.91 -40.65
C PRO A 124 37.02 35.74 -41.82
N PRO A 125 37.50 36.97 -41.58
CA PRO A 125 38.02 37.83 -42.63
C PRO A 125 39.26 37.22 -43.27
N ARG A 126 39.37 37.33 -44.60
CA ARG A 126 40.54 36.90 -45.37
C ARG A 126 41.69 37.87 -45.07
N GLU A 127 42.81 37.35 -44.60
CA GLU A 127 44.05 38.12 -44.46
C GLU A 127 44.60 38.44 -45.86
N PRO A 128 44.94 39.71 -46.15
CA PRO A 128 45.84 40.05 -47.25
C PRO A 128 47.29 40.10 -46.76
N HIS A 129 48.20 39.79 -47.68
CA HIS A 129 49.67 39.89 -47.60
C HIS A 129 50.20 41.20 -47.00
#